data_AF-A0A936E0V5-F1
#
_entry.id   AF-A0A936E0V5-F1
#
_cell.length_a   1.000
_cell.length_b   1.000
_cell.length_c   1.000
_cell.angle_alpha   90.00
_cell.angle_beta   90.00
_cell.angle_gamma   90.00
#
_symmetry.space_group_name_H-M   'P 1'
#
loop_
_entity.id
_entity.type
_entity.pdbx_description
1 polymer ?
#
loop_
_entity_poly.entity_id
_entity_poly.type
_entity_poly.pdbx_seq_one_letter_code
_entity_poly.pdbx_strand_id
1 'polypeptide(L)'
;MAQAVANLKPSVGQVAKAGGTAVAVAIAVNVVLYLIGAAAGAFPPDALTPMGVPVDVTAVIAASLMGSLVGTIGYFILTRVLTLKLARQIFIGGVVLALIGMFFGPFGIPNAPVLQIILLEIMHFVVGGALWYFLAKS
;
A
#
# COMPACT_ATOMS: atom_id res chain seq x y z
N MET A 1 26.16 -11.96 27.73
CA MET A 1 25.10 -10.96 28.02
C MET A 1 24.59 -10.23 26.76
N ALA A 2 24.47 -10.89 25.60
CA ALA A 2 24.17 -10.21 24.32
C ALA A 2 22.79 -10.53 23.72
N GLN A 3 21.78 -10.86 24.55
CA GLN A 3 20.45 -11.27 24.05
C GLN A 3 19.26 -10.41 24.53
N ALA A 4 19.50 -9.31 25.26
CA ALA A 4 18.40 -8.51 25.83
C ALA A 4 17.86 -7.39 24.91
N VAL A 5 18.48 -7.12 23.76
CA VAL A 5 18.13 -5.94 22.91
C VAL A 5 17.07 -6.28 21.83
N ALA A 6 16.74 -7.55 21.62
CA ALA A 6 15.99 -8.01 20.44
C ALA A 6 14.45 -7.91 20.51
N ASN A 7 13.86 -7.35 21.58
CA ASN A 7 12.40 -7.40 21.81
C ASN A 7 11.76 -6.08 22.27
N LEU A 8 12.43 -4.94 22.08
CA LEU A 8 11.80 -3.67 22.39
C LEU A 8 10.76 -3.33 21.31
N LYS A 9 9.51 -3.14 21.76
CA LYS A 9 8.43 -2.66 20.89
C LYS A 9 8.80 -1.29 20.30
N PRO A 10 8.45 -1.02 19.03
CA PRO A 10 8.76 0.27 18.43
C PRO A 10 8.02 1.40 19.17
N SER A 11 8.75 2.49 19.39
CA SER A 11 8.20 3.74 19.92
C SER A 11 7.16 4.33 18.95
N VAL A 12 6.30 5.20 19.46
CA VAL A 12 5.30 5.90 18.64
C VAL A 12 5.99 6.67 17.50
N GLY A 13 7.09 7.37 17.81
CA GLY A 13 7.86 8.13 16.83
C GLY A 13 8.49 7.26 15.74
N GLN A 14 8.95 6.04 16.08
CA GLN A 14 9.49 5.10 15.09
C GLN A 14 8.42 4.64 14.11
N VAL A 15 7.23 4.23 14.61
CA VAL A 15 6.13 3.81 13.75
C VAL A 15 5.62 4.97 12.89
N ALA A 16 5.47 6.17 13.47
CA ALA A 16 5.02 7.36 12.75
C ALA A 16 6.00 7.75 11.63
N LYS A 17 7.31 7.75 11.90
CA LYS A 17 8.34 8.05 10.90
C LYS A 17 8.36 7.00 9.78
N ALA A 18 8.34 5.72 10.13
CA ALA A 18 8.35 4.63 9.17
C ALA A 18 7.08 4.63 8.30
N GLY A 19 5.90 4.77 8.91
CA GLY A 19 4.62 4.86 8.22
C GLY A 19 4.51 6.09 7.33
N GLY A 20 4.92 7.27 7.82
CA GLY A 20 4.96 8.50 7.02
C GLY A 20 5.88 8.36 5.80
N THR A 21 7.04 7.71 5.97
CA THR A 21 7.94 7.40 4.84
C THR A 21 7.28 6.44 3.85
N ALA A 22 6.61 5.39 4.33
CA ALA A 22 5.88 4.45 3.47
C ALA A 22 4.77 5.15 2.66
N VAL A 23 3.97 6.00 3.30
CA VAL A 23 2.91 6.80 2.65
C VAL A 23 3.51 7.69 1.56
N ALA A 24 4.56 8.45 1.88
CA ALA A 24 5.19 9.36 0.93
C ALA A 24 5.75 8.63 -0.29
N VAL A 25 6.46 7.51 -0.07
CA VAL A 25 7.01 6.68 -1.15
C VAL A 25 5.90 6.06 -2.00
N ALA A 26 4.85 5.51 -1.38
CA ALA A 26 3.75 4.89 -2.10
C ALA A 26 3.04 5.89 -3.00
N ILE A 27 2.70 7.07 -2.48
CA ILE A 27 2.08 8.15 -3.26
C ILE A 27 2.99 8.58 -4.41
N ALA A 28 4.26 8.90 -4.12
CA ALA A 28 5.18 9.40 -5.13
C ALA A 28 5.36 8.42 -6.30
N VAL A 29 5.61 7.14 -5.99
CA VAL A 29 5.80 6.10 -7.00
C VAL A 29 4.51 5.85 -7.78
N ASN A 30 3.35 5.76 -7.13
CA ASN A 30 2.09 5.54 -7.82
C ASN A 30 1.67 6.71 -8.72
N VAL A 31 1.94 7.95 -8.30
CA VAL A 31 1.73 9.12 -9.17
C VAL A 31 2.59 9.02 -10.41
N VAL A 32 3.88 8.66 -10.28
CA VAL A 32 4.77 8.48 -11.43
C VAL A 32 4.28 7.36 -12.35
N LEU A 33 3.88 6.21 -11.79
CA LEU A 33 3.31 5.10 -12.55
C LEU A 33 2.03 5.50 -13.30
N TYR A 34 1.18 6.32 -12.67
CA TYR A 34 -0.04 6.81 -13.30
C TYR A 34 0.29 7.72 -14.47
N LEU A 35 1.19 8.68 -14.30
CA LEU A 35 1.58 9.61 -15.36
C LEU A 35 2.22 8.88 -16.56
N ILE A 36 3.07 7.88 -16.30
CA ILE A 36 3.64 7.03 -17.34
C ILE A 36 2.53 6.23 -18.05
N GLY A 37 1.62 5.62 -17.30
CA GLY A 37 0.52 4.86 -17.85
C GLY A 37 -0.43 5.70 -18.69
N ALA A 38 -0.77 6.89 -18.21
CA ALA A 38 -1.64 7.82 -18.92
C ALA A 38 -1.02 8.25 -20.26
N ALA A 39 0.29 8.59 -20.24
CA ALA A 39 1.03 8.90 -21.46
C ALA A 39 1.13 7.71 -22.44
N ALA A 40 1.15 6.48 -21.93
CA ALA A 40 1.15 5.25 -22.73
C ALA A 40 -0.26 4.79 -23.18
N GLY A 41 -1.32 5.54 -22.87
CA GLY A 41 -2.70 5.18 -23.20
C GLY A 41 -3.30 4.08 -22.33
N ALA A 42 -2.66 3.74 -21.20
CA ALA A 42 -3.16 2.73 -20.27
C ALA A 42 -4.39 3.19 -19.48
N PHE A 43 -4.61 4.51 -19.35
CA PHE A 43 -5.75 5.09 -18.66
C PHE A 43 -6.54 5.99 -19.62
N PRO A 44 -7.52 5.44 -20.36
CA PRO A 44 -8.42 6.23 -21.18
C PRO A 44 -9.13 7.34 -20.38
N PRO A 45 -9.49 8.49 -20.98
CA PRO A 45 -10.14 9.60 -20.27
C PRO A 45 -11.50 9.23 -19.64
N ASP A 46 -12.16 8.20 -20.17
CA ASP A 46 -13.43 7.65 -19.73
C ASP A 46 -13.28 6.40 -18.85
N ALA A 47 -12.04 6.03 -18.47
CA ALA A 47 -11.80 4.88 -17.60
C ALA A 47 -12.39 5.12 -16.21
N LEU A 48 -13.31 4.24 -15.81
CA LEU A 48 -13.92 4.23 -14.49
C LEU A 48 -13.41 3.03 -13.68
N THR A 49 -13.24 3.25 -12.38
CA THR A 49 -13.12 2.16 -11.42
C THR A 49 -14.40 1.33 -11.37
N PRO A 50 -14.39 0.13 -10.76
CA PRO A 50 -15.62 -0.65 -10.54
C PRO A 50 -16.68 0.08 -9.70
N MET A 51 -16.29 1.13 -8.97
CA MET A 51 -17.20 1.98 -8.18
C MET A 51 -17.76 3.18 -8.98
N GLY A 52 -17.49 3.26 -10.28
CA GLY A 52 -17.99 4.32 -11.14
C GLY A 52 -17.28 5.68 -11.00
N VAL A 53 -16.17 5.73 -10.26
CA VAL A 53 -15.35 6.96 -10.16
C VAL A 53 -14.21 6.96 -11.19
N PRO A 54 -13.84 8.13 -11.76
CA PRO A 54 -12.74 8.23 -12.72
C PRO A 54 -11.41 7.70 -12.19
N VAL A 55 -10.64 7.05 -13.06
CA VAL A 55 -9.26 6.64 -12.77
C VAL A 55 -8.33 7.80 -13.09
N ASP A 56 -8.24 8.75 -12.16
CA ASP A 56 -7.35 9.92 -12.27
C ASP A 56 -6.24 9.95 -11.21
N VAL A 57 -5.29 10.89 -11.36
CA VAL A 57 -4.17 11.05 -10.43
C VAL A 57 -4.64 11.35 -8.99
N THR A 58 -5.77 12.05 -8.83
CA THR A 58 -6.33 12.38 -7.53
C THR A 58 -6.83 11.13 -6.83
N ALA A 59 -7.53 10.25 -7.56
CA ALA A 59 -7.97 8.95 -7.09
C ALA A 59 -6.77 8.07 -6.69
N VAL A 60 -5.70 8.05 -7.49
CA VAL A 60 -4.47 7.30 -7.19
C VAL A 60 -3.79 7.81 -5.90
N ILE A 61 -3.69 9.13 -5.72
CA ILE A 61 -3.14 9.73 -4.50
C ILE A 61 -4.01 9.37 -3.30
N ALA A 62 -5.33 9.54 -3.39
CA ALA A 62 -6.25 9.27 -2.31
C ALA A 62 -6.23 7.78 -1.90
N ALA A 63 -6.27 6.86 -2.87
CA ALA A 63 -6.21 5.43 -2.62
C ALA A 63 -4.87 5.02 -1.97
N SER A 64 -3.74 5.53 -2.47
CA SER A 64 -2.42 5.26 -1.92
C SER A 64 -2.29 5.79 -0.49
N LEU A 65 -2.76 7.02 -0.24
CA LEU A 65 -2.78 7.61 1.09
C LEU A 65 -3.62 6.79 2.06
N MET A 66 -4.87 6.47 1.69
CA MET A 66 -5.80 5.75 2.55
C MET A 66 -5.31 4.34 2.85
N GLY A 67 -4.87 3.59 1.84
CA GLY A 67 -4.32 2.25 2.01
C GLY A 67 -3.10 2.24 2.93
N SER A 68 -2.15 3.16 2.70
CA SER A 68 -0.95 3.28 3.53
C SER A 68 -1.23 3.76 4.96
N LEU A 69 -2.19 4.67 5.15
CA LEU A 69 -2.60 5.13 6.49
C LEU A 69 -3.27 4.01 7.27
N VAL A 70 -4.22 3.29 6.67
CA VAL A 70 -4.88 2.14 7.31
C VAL A 70 -3.86 1.08 7.70
N GLY A 71 -2.93 0.74 6.80
CA GLY A 71 -1.85 -0.20 7.11
C GLY A 71 -0.95 0.26 8.25
N THR A 72 -0.57 1.55 8.27
CA THR A 72 0.26 2.15 9.33
C THR A 72 -0.45 2.13 10.68
N ILE A 73 -1.72 2.55 10.73
CA ILE A 73 -2.54 2.57 11.94
C ILE A 73 -2.75 1.13 12.44
N GLY A 74 -3.04 0.19 11.54
CA GLY A 74 -3.16 -1.23 11.87
C GLY A 74 -1.88 -1.78 12.52
N TYR A 75 -0.72 -1.52 11.90
CA TYR A 75 0.57 -1.92 12.48
C TYR A 75 0.81 -1.27 13.85
N PHE A 76 0.52 0.02 13.97
CA PHE A 76 0.62 0.73 15.23
C PHE A 76 -0.21 0.04 16.33
N ILE A 77 -1.49 -0.22 16.09
CA ILE A 77 -2.38 -0.87 17.06
C ILE A 77 -1.83 -2.26 17.42
N LEU A 78 -1.44 -3.07 16.44
CA LEU A 78 -0.90 -4.41 16.67
C LEU A 78 0.35 -4.39 17.57
N THR A 79 1.28 -3.47 17.34
CA THR A 79 2.49 -3.35 18.17
C THR A 79 2.20 -2.88 19.60
N ARG A 80 1.07 -2.18 19.85
CA ARG A 80 0.65 -1.82 21.21
C ARG A 80 0.08 -3.01 21.95
N VAL A 81 -0.81 -3.77 21.31
CA VAL A 81 -1.58 -4.83 22.00
C VAL A 81 -0.89 -6.20 22.02
N LEU A 82 -0.03 -6.50 21.05
CA LEU A 82 0.62 -7.82 20.91
C LEU A 82 2.13 -7.76 21.18
N THR A 83 2.77 -8.93 21.23
CA THR A 83 4.23 -9.02 21.14
C THR A 83 4.69 -8.58 19.75
N LEU A 84 5.89 -8.00 19.64
CA LEU A 84 6.39 -7.49 18.36
C LEU A 84 6.44 -8.58 17.27
N LYS A 85 6.85 -9.80 17.65
CA LYS A 85 6.89 -10.95 16.74
C LYS A 85 5.50 -11.24 16.15
N LEU A 86 4.48 -11.35 17.01
CA LEU A 86 3.13 -11.68 16.57
C LEU A 86 2.50 -10.51 15.77
N ALA A 87 2.71 -9.27 16.21
CA ALA A 87 2.26 -8.07 15.50
C ALA A 87 2.80 -8.02 14.07
N ARG A 88 4.11 -8.30 13.88
CA ARG A 88 4.74 -8.36 12.55
C ARG A 88 4.16 -9.49 11.71
N GLN A 89 3.99 -10.69 12.26
CA GLN A 89 3.42 -11.82 11.52
C GLN A 89 2.00 -11.52 11.02
N ILE A 90 1.14 -11.01 11.90
CA ILE A 90 -0.25 -10.64 11.55
C ILE A 90 -0.26 -9.51 10.51
N PHE A 91 0.57 -8.48 10.71
CA PHE A 91 0.65 -7.38 9.76
C PHE A 91 1.10 -7.81 8.37
N ILE A 92 2.18 -8.60 8.28
CA ILE A 92 2.67 -9.11 6.99
C ILE A 92 1.61 -10.00 6.34
N GLY A 93 0.97 -10.89 7.11
CA GLY A 93 -0.15 -11.69 6.63
C GLY A 93 -1.29 -10.82 6.10
N GLY A 94 -1.64 -9.76 6.82
CA GLY A 94 -2.65 -8.78 6.41
C GLY A 94 -2.29 -8.04 5.13
N VAL A 95 -1.04 -7.60 4.97
CA VAL A 95 -0.55 -6.97 3.73
C VAL A 95 -0.65 -7.94 2.54
N VAL A 96 -0.23 -9.19 2.73
CA VAL A 96 -0.34 -10.22 1.68
C VAL A 96 -1.80 -10.49 1.31
N LEU A 97 -2.67 -10.65 2.30
CA LEU A 97 -4.10 -10.87 2.06
C LEU A 97 -4.76 -9.66 1.39
N ALA A 98 -4.37 -8.45 1.75
CA ALA A 98 -4.84 -7.22 1.10
C ALA A 98 -4.41 -7.18 -0.37
N LEU A 99 -3.14 -7.50 -0.69
CA LEU A 99 -2.67 -7.60 -2.07
C LEU A 99 -3.43 -8.66 -2.87
N ILE A 100 -3.64 -9.86 -2.31
CA ILE A 100 -4.43 -10.91 -2.95
C ILE A 100 -5.88 -10.44 -3.18
N GLY A 101 -6.48 -9.76 -2.21
CA GLY A 101 -7.84 -9.24 -2.34
C GLY A 101 -7.96 -8.15 -3.41
N MET A 102 -6.97 -7.25 -3.50
CA MET A 102 -6.92 -6.18 -4.49
C MET A 102 -6.67 -6.71 -5.91
N PHE A 103 -5.97 -7.85 -6.04
CA PHE A 103 -5.62 -8.45 -7.34
C PHE A 103 -6.81 -8.64 -8.28
N PHE A 104 -7.98 -8.95 -7.74
CA PHE A 104 -9.19 -9.17 -8.54
C PHE A 104 -9.91 -7.87 -8.92
N GLY A 105 -9.62 -6.76 -8.25
CA GLY A 105 -10.30 -5.48 -8.44
C GLY A 105 -10.18 -4.95 -9.87
N PRO A 106 -8.96 -4.82 -10.44
CA PRO A 106 -8.77 -4.31 -11.79
C PRO A 106 -9.44 -5.15 -12.89
N PHE A 107 -9.55 -6.47 -12.71
CA PHE A 107 -10.27 -7.33 -13.65
C PHE A 107 -11.79 -7.09 -13.67
N GLY A 108 -12.32 -6.37 -12.68
CA GLY A 108 -13.71 -5.93 -12.64
C GLY A 108 -14.02 -4.69 -13.48
N ILE A 109 -13.02 -4.06 -14.11
CA ILE A 109 -13.21 -2.88 -14.95
C ILE A 109 -13.60 -3.31 -16.37
N PRO A 110 -14.82 -2.99 -16.86
CA PRO A 110 -15.25 -3.38 -18.19
C PRO A 110 -14.36 -2.79 -19.28
N ASN A 111 -13.93 -3.61 -20.23
CA ASN A 111 -13.10 -3.22 -21.38
C ASN A 111 -11.77 -2.54 -20.99
N ALA A 112 -11.25 -2.77 -19.78
CA ALA A 112 -9.97 -2.22 -19.38
C ALA A 112 -8.83 -2.71 -20.29
N PRO A 113 -7.98 -1.80 -20.81
CA PRO A 113 -6.75 -2.20 -21.49
C PRO A 113 -5.91 -3.11 -20.59
N VAL A 114 -5.28 -4.13 -21.16
CA VAL A 114 -4.41 -5.06 -20.41
C VAL A 114 -3.31 -4.29 -19.65
N LEU A 115 -2.76 -3.24 -20.27
CA LEU A 115 -1.76 -2.37 -19.65
C LEU A 115 -2.32 -1.63 -18.42
N GLN A 116 -3.61 -1.26 -18.44
CA GLN A 116 -4.29 -0.67 -17.28
C GLN A 116 -4.27 -1.62 -16.08
N ILE A 117 -4.67 -2.88 -16.33
CA ILE A 117 -4.73 -3.93 -15.30
C ILE A 117 -3.34 -4.15 -14.70
N ILE A 118 -2.32 -4.32 -15.56
CA ILE A 118 -0.93 -4.52 -15.12
C ILE A 118 -0.45 -3.35 -14.25
N LEU A 119 -0.69 -2.11 -14.68
CA LEU A 119 -0.24 -0.93 -13.93
C LEU A 119 -0.97 -0.78 -12.60
N LEU A 120 -2.28 -1.00 -12.56
CA LEU A 120 -3.05 -0.98 -11.31
C LEU A 120 -2.53 -2.03 -10.31
N GLU A 121 -2.21 -3.23 -10.78
CA GLU A 121 -1.60 -4.26 -9.94
C GLU A 121 -0.22 -3.85 -9.41
N ILE A 122 0.64 -3.28 -10.26
CA ILE A 122 1.94 -2.76 -9.83
C ILE A 122 1.74 -1.66 -8.76
N MET A 123 0.74 -0.79 -8.92
CA MET A 123 0.43 0.26 -7.93
C MET A 123 -0.02 -0.32 -6.58
N HIS A 124 -0.82 -1.39 -6.58
CA HIS A 124 -1.16 -2.11 -5.35
C HIS A 124 0.10 -2.68 -4.67
N PHE A 125 0.97 -3.31 -5.44
CA PHE A 125 2.25 -3.84 -4.97
C PHE A 125 3.16 -2.74 -4.38
N VAL A 126 3.16 -1.54 -4.95
CA VAL A 126 3.91 -0.41 -4.40
C VAL A 126 3.39 -0.02 -3.02
N VAL A 127 2.07 0.08 -2.82
CA VAL A 127 1.47 0.40 -1.50
C VAL A 127 1.81 -0.69 -0.48
N GLY A 128 1.53 -1.95 -0.80
CA GLY A 128 1.79 -3.08 0.10
C GLY A 128 3.28 -3.27 0.38
N GLY A 129 4.11 -3.15 -0.66
CA GLY A 129 5.57 -3.28 -0.59
C GLY A 129 6.22 -2.18 0.23
N ALA A 130 5.79 -0.92 0.08
CA ALA A 130 6.28 0.19 0.89
C ALA A 130 5.94 -0.03 2.38
N LEU A 131 4.69 -0.38 2.68
CA LEU A 131 4.25 -0.70 4.04
C LEU A 131 5.07 -1.84 4.64
N TRP A 132 5.20 -2.94 3.91
CA TRP A 132 5.99 -4.09 4.33
C TRP A 132 7.44 -3.70 4.63
N TYR A 133 8.10 -3.01 3.69
CA TYR A 133 9.51 -2.66 3.80
C TYR A 133 9.80 -1.73 4.99
N PHE A 134 9.04 -0.65 5.13
CA PHE A 134 9.32 0.37 6.14
C PHE A 134 8.79 0.01 7.53
N LEU A 135 7.61 -0.63 7.64
CA LEU A 135 7.04 -0.95 8.96
C LEU A 135 7.52 -2.29 9.50
N ALA A 136 7.64 -3.34 8.68
CA ALA A 136 8.05 -4.66 9.20
C ALA A 136 9.52 -4.68 9.67
N LYS A 137 10.35 -3.73 9.20
CA LYS A 137 11.73 -3.51 9.64
C LYS A 137 11.87 -2.58 10.85
N SER A 138 10.82 -1.83 11.20
CA SER A 138 10.84 -0.82 12.28
C SER A 138 10.76 -1.38 13.69
#